data_AF-A0A960PGD5-F1
#
_entry.id   AF-A0A960PGD5-F1
#
_cell.length_a   1.000
_cell.length_b   1.000
_cell.length_c   1.000
_cell.angle_alpha   90.00
_cell.angle_beta   90.00
_cell.angle_gamma   90.00
#
_symmetry.space_group_name_H-M   'P 1'
#
loop_
_entity.id
_entity.type
_entity.pdbx_description
1 polymer ?
#
loop_
_entity_poly.entity_id
_entity_poly.type
_entity_poly.pdbx_seq_one_letter_code
_entity_poly.pdbx_strand_id
1 'polypeptide(L)' 'MQRLMVVGGSGHARCVIDAAQAGTAVNVAAVVDDGLEVGSEVLGVPVVGGSEAVAGWWREGRIDGVVIGIG' A
#
# COMPACT_ATOMS: atom_id res chain seq x y z
N MET A 1 -3.80 -5.98 -14.50
CA MET A 1 -2.90 -6.11 -13.33
C MET A 1 -3.60 -5.47 -12.15
N GLN A 2 -3.79 -6.18 -11.04
CA GLN A 2 -4.53 -5.66 -9.88
C GLN A 2 -3.67 -4.68 -9.08
N ARG A 3 -4.24 -3.54 -8.69
CA ARG A 3 -3.58 -2.46 -7.94
C ARG A 3 -3.93 -2.60 -6.47
N LEU A 4 -2.96 -2.95 -5.66
CA LEU A 4 -3.13 -3.13 -4.22
C LEU A 4 -2.68 -1.88 -3.46
N MET A 5 -3.40 -1.56 -2.40
CA MET A 5 -2.93 -0.66 -1.35
C MET A 5 -2.54 -1.47 -0.13
N VAL A 6 -1.39 -1.16 0.46
CA VAL A 6 -0.93 -1.78 1.71
C VAL A 6 -1.18 -0.81 2.86
N VAL A 7 -1.83 -1.29 3.92
CA VAL A 7 -2.02 -0.56 5.18
C VAL A 7 -0.90 -0.92 6.14
N GLY A 8 -0.17 0.09 6.61
CA GLY A 8 1.04 -0.03 7.41
C GLY A 8 2.30 0.05 6.55
N GLY A 9 3.37 0.58 7.15
CA GLY A 9 4.71 0.71 6.55
C GLY A 9 5.82 0.12 7.43
N SER A 10 5.48 -0.75 8.38
CA SER A 10 6.42 -1.44 9.29
C SER A 10 7.03 -2.72 8.66
N GLY A 11 7.59 -3.63 9.47
CA GLY A 11 8.24 -4.85 8.98
C GLY A 11 7.30 -5.78 8.20
N HIS A 12 6.09 -6.02 8.70
CA HIS A 12 5.10 -6.89 8.04
C HIS A 12 4.69 -6.35 6.67
N ALA A 13 4.42 -5.05 6.57
CA ALA A 13 4.12 -4.39 5.31
C ALA A 13 5.26 -4.50 4.28
N ARG A 14 6.52 -4.38 4.71
CA ARG A 14 7.69 -4.56 3.82
C ARG A 14 7.73 -5.97 3.24
N CYS A 15 7.47 -7.01 4.04
CA CYS A 15 7.40 -8.39 3.55
C CYS A 15 6.28 -8.58 2.52
N VAL A 16 5.12 -7.95 2.72
CA VAL A 16 3.99 -7.99 1.77
C VAL A 16 4.39 -7.31 0.45
N ILE A 17 5.01 -6.13 0.51
CA ILE A 17 5.44 -5.39 -0.68
C ILE A 17 6.50 -6.17 -1.46
N ASP A 18 7.50 -6.71 -0.77
CA ASP A 18 8.57 -7.52 -1.38
C ASP A 18 7.99 -8.75 -2.09
N ALA A 19 7.08 -9.49 -1.44
CA ALA A 19 6.40 -10.64 -2.04
C ALA A 19 5.54 -10.25 -3.26
N ALA A 20 4.86 -9.11 -3.21
CA ALA A 20 4.06 -8.60 -4.31
C ALA A 20 4.94 -8.18 -5.51
N GLN A 21 6.09 -7.55 -5.26
CA GLN A 21 7.05 -7.12 -6.28
C GLN A 21 7.80 -8.30 -6.92
N ALA A 22 8.02 -9.39 -6.18
CA ALA A 22 8.60 -10.63 -6.73
C ALA A 22 7.64 -11.34 -7.71
N GLY A 23 6.34 -11.07 -7.63
CA GLY A 23 5.32 -11.60 -8.53
C GLY A 23 5.01 -10.69 -9.72
N THR A 24 4.23 -11.20 -10.68
CA THR A 24 3.76 -10.42 -11.85
C THR A 24 2.25 -10.19 -11.88
N ALA A 25 1.51 -10.73 -10.91
CA ALA A 25 0.04 -10.69 -10.89
C ALA A 25 -0.53 -9.38 -10.36
N VAL A 26 0.20 -8.72 -9.45
CA VAL A 26 -0.26 -7.57 -8.67
C VAL A 26 0.77 -6.45 -8.72
N ASN A 27 0.30 -5.22 -8.57
CA ASN A 27 1.13 -4.03 -8.42
C ASN A 27 0.75 -3.35 -7.10
N VAL A 28 1.72 -3.04 -6.24
CA VAL A 28 1.45 -2.24 -5.04
C VAL A 28 1.46 -0.77 -5.43
N ALA A 29 0.28 -0.17 -5.51
CA ALA A 29 0.10 1.19 -6.00
C ALA A 29 0.40 2.26 -4.94
N ALA A 30 0.21 1.94 -3.66
CA ALA A 30 0.41 2.87 -2.56
C ALA A 30 0.52 2.16 -1.20
N VAL A 31 1.16 2.85 -0.27
CA VAL A 31 1.11 2.56 1.17
C VAL A 31 0.29 3.64 1.87
N VAL A 32 -0.49 3.24 2.86
CA VAL A 32 -1.11 4.16 3.83
C VAL A 32 -0.64 3.81 5.23
N ASP A 33 -0.18 4.79 5.98
CA ASP A 33 0.31 4.62 7.36
C ASP A 33 0.15 5.95 8.10
N ASP A 34 -0.56 5.92 9.23
CA ASP A 34 -0.91 7.13 10.01
C ASP A 34 0.33 7.78 10.68
N GLY A 35 1.47 7.09 10.71
CA GLY A 35 2.71 7.56 11.32
C GLY A 35 3.83 7.90 10.32
N LEU A 36 3.63 7.66 9.03
CA LEU A 36 4.62 7.98 7.98
C LEU A 36 4.28 9.28 7.25
N GLU A 37 5.31 9.96 6.78
CA GLU A 37 5.16 11.20 6.02
C GLU A 37 4.64 10.92 4.60
N VAL A 38 3.64 11.68 4.16
CA VAL A 38 3.13 11.62 2.78
C VAL A 38 4.23 11.98 1.79
N GLY A 39 4.40 11.17 0.75
CA GLY A 39 5.45 11.30 -0.25
C GLY A 39 6.76 10.59 0.11
N SER A 40 6.91 10.08 1.35
CA SER A 40 7.95 9.10 1.67
C SER A 40 7.67 7.77 0.97
N GLU A 41 8.66 6.87 0.95
CA GLU A 41 8.54 5.57 0.28
C GLU A 41 8.81 4.39 1.21
N VAL A 42 8.09 3.30 0.99
CA VAL A 42 8.35 1.98 1.58
C VAL A 42 8.70 1.03 0.43
N LEU A 43 9.97 0.64 0.32
CA LEU A 43 10.48 -0.22 -0.77
C LEU A 43 10.10 0.30 -2.18
N GLY A 44 10.23 1.62 -2.38
CA GLY A 44 9.90 2.28 -3.65
C GLY A 44 8.41 2.50 -3.91
N VAL A 45 7.54 2.14 -2.94
CA VAL A 45 6.10 2.41 -3.01
C VAL A 45 5.79 3.68 -2.22
N PRO A 46 5.08 4.66 -2.80
CA PRO A 46 4.80 5.93 -2.13
C PRO A 46 3.78 5.78 -0.99
N VAL A 47 4.02 6.49 0.11
CA VAL A 47 3.05 6.73 1.18
C VAL A 47 2.13 7.86 0.75
N VAL A 48 0.82 7.62 0.74
CA VAL A 48 -0.17 8.55 0.15
C VAL A 48 -1.10 9.20 1.17
N GLY A 49 -0.92 8.90 2.46
CA GLY A 49 -1.77 9.36 3.55
C GLY A 49 -1.90 8.32 4.64
N GLY A 50 -2.84 8.55 5.54
CA GLY A 50 -3.26 7.57 6.52
C GLY A 50 -4.36 6.65 5.98
N SER A 51 -4.84 5.79 6.88
CA SER A 51 -5.87 4.80 6.61
C SER A 51 -7.19 5.40 6.09
N GLU A 52 -7.45 6.68 6.34
CA GLU A 52 -8.59 7.42 5.80
C GLU A 52 -8.62 7.51 4.27
N ALA A 53 -7.46 7.44 3.61
CA ALA A 53 -7.35 7.53 2.15
C ALA A 53 -7.93 6.30 1.43
N VAL A 54 -8.03 5.16 2.11
CA VAL A 54 -8.47 3.87 1.53
C VAL A 54 -9.84 4.00 0.88
N ALA A 55 -10.81 4.58 1.59
CA ALA A 55 -12.18 4.66 1.11
C ALA A 55 -12.31 5.61 -0.10
N GLY A 56 -11.52 6.67 -0.15
CA GLY A 56 -11.45 7.58 -1.30
C GLY A 56 -10.91 6.87 -2.54
N TRP A 57 -9.75 6.21 -2.40
CA TRP A 57 -9.11 5.50 -3.50
C TRP A 57 -9.92 4.32 -4.03
N TRP A 58 -10.63 3.62 -3.15
CA TRP A 58 -11.57 2.57 -3.54
C TRP A 58 -12.72 3.13 -4.38
N ARG A 59 -13.37 4.20 -3.92
CA ARG A 59 -14.48 4.86 -4.63
C ARG A 59 -14.06 5.44 -5.98
N GLU A 60 -12.83 5.94 -6.07
CA GLU A 60 -12.23 6.47 -7.30
C GLU A 60 -11.74 5.38 -8.25
N GLY A 61 -11.78 4.10 -7.86
CA GLY A 61 -11.29 2.99 -8.67
C GLY A 61 -9.77 3.02 -8.90
N ARG A 62 -9.01 3.62 -7.98
CA ARG A 62 -7.54 3.71 -8.04
C ARG A 62 -6.86 2.42 -7.57
N ILE A 63 -7.55 1.65 -6.73
CA ILE A 63 -7.12 0.37 -6.19
C ILE A 63 -8.21 -0.69 -6.44
N ASP A 64 -7.77 -1.92 -6.57
CA ASP A 64 -8.61 -3.11 -6.78
C ASP A 64 -8.66 -3.98 -5.51
N GLY A 65 -7.82 -3.70 -4.52
CA GLY A 65 -7.73 -4.45 -3.27
C GLY A 65 -6.90 -3.74 -2.20
N VAL A 66 -7.04 -4.22 -0.96
CA VAL A 66 -6.34 -3.73 0.22
C VAL A 66 -5.71 -4.91 0.94
N VAL A 67 -4.47 -4.75 1.39
CA VAL A 67 -3.77 -5.72 2.24
C VAL A 67 -3.41 -5.06 3.56
N ILE A 68 -3.74 -5.69 4.69
CA ILE A 68 -3.38 -5.20 6.03
C ILE A 68 -2.02 -5.78 6.40
N GLY A 69 -1.00 -4.93 6.45
CA GLY A 69 0.39 -5.27 6.79
C GLY A 69 0.79 -4.85 8.21
N ILE A 70 -0.15 -4.91 9.16
CA ILE A 70 0.06 -4.58 10.57
C ILE A 70 0.18 -5.88 11.36
N GLY A 71 1.22 -6.00 12.19
CA GLY A 71 1.44 -7.11 13.11
C GLY A 71 2.48 -6.78 14.15
#